data_AF-A0A1I5R902-F1
#
_entry.id   AF-A0A1I5R902-F1
#
_cell.length_a   1.000
_cell.length_b   1.000
_cell.length_c   1.000
_cell.angle_alpha   90.00
_cell.angle_beta   90.00
_cell.angle_gamma   90.00
#
_symmetry.space_group_name_H-M   'P 1'
#
loop_
_entity.id
_entity.type
_entity.pdbx_description
1 polymer ?
#
loop_
_entity_poly.entity_id
_entity_poly.type
_entity_poly.pdbx_seq_one_letter_code
_entity_poly.pdbx_strand_id
1 'polypeptide(L)'
;ETGAATVILSGISVGFESAVFTALTIGAAVYGAYLLGGAVALFAVALAGTGLLTTVGVIVAMDTFGPVSDNAQGIAEMSGDLKEGEGVQILTELDAVGNTTKAITKGIAISTAVLAATALFGSYAEAIDRALDAAGAAVTDSDTFLSTIMSPNVLVGVLVGACVVFLFSGLAVNAVSRAAGAVVYEVRRQFREIAGIMEGTTRPEYGKVVDIVTRDSLRELATPGLLAVFAPIAVGFGLGTGALAGYLGGAIAAGTLMAVFLANSGGAWDNAKKLVEDGHHGGKGSEAHAATVIGDTVGDPFKDTAGPAINPLIKVMNLVSLLIAPAIVQYTVGPDASLGVRLTISLVAVAIIVTAIVVSKRRGTAISDTPAEAKAKA
;
A
#
# COMPACT_ATOMS: atom_id res chain seq x y z
N GLU A 1 15.23 8.49 -23.70
CA GLU A 1 16.25 8.35 -24.76
C GLU A 1 16.47 6.91 -25.21
N THR A 2 16.61 5.94 -24.30
CA THR A 2 16.83 4.52 -24.65
C THR A 2 15.56 3.65 -24.57
N GLY A 3 14.38 4.27 -24.53
CA GLY A 3 13.07 3.60 -24.55
C GLY A 3 12.44 3.34 -23.18
N ALA A 4 11.24 2.75 -23.18
CA ALA A 4 10.45 2.54 -21.96
C ALA A 4 11.08 1.49 -21.01
N ALA A 5 11.77 0.49 -21.55
CA ALA A 5 12.37 -0.57 -20.74
C ALA A 5 13.43 -0.02 -19.77
N THR A 6 14.29 0.89 -20.24
CA THR A 6 15.31 1.52 -19.39
C THR A 6 14.70 2.51 -18.41
N VAL A 7 13.63 3.22 -18.78
CA VAL A 7 12.85 4.05 -17.85
C VAL A 7 12.32 3.21 -16.68
N ILE A 8 11.70 2.07 -16.96
CA ILE A 8 11.18 1.16 -15.94
C ILE A 8 12.32 0.62 -15.06
N LEU A 9 13.40 0.12 -15.65
CA LEU A 9 14.52 -0.41 -14.88
C LEU A 9 15.15 0.65 -13.95
N SER A 10 15.33 1.88 -14.44
CA SER A 10 15.87 2.97 -13.63
C SER A 10 14.94 3.33 -12.47
N GLY A 11 13.62 3.43 -12.68
CA GLY A 11 12.68 3.74 -11.60
C GLY A 11 12.58 2.64 -10.55
N ILE A 12 12.66 1.36 -10.96
CA ILE A 12 12.76 0.22 -10.02
C ILE A 12 14.06 0.33 -9.19
N SER A 13 15.19 0.64 -9.83
CA SER A 13 16.47 0.79 -9.15
C SER A 13 16.43 1.89 -8.08
N VAL A 14 15.89 3.07 -8.43
CA VAL A 14 15.72 4.19 -7.49
C VAL A 14 14.81 3.82 -6.33
N GLY A 15 13.74 3.06 -6.59
CA GLY A 15 12.86 2.54 -5.55
C GLY A 15 13.60 1.63 -4.57
N PHE A 16 14.41 0.69 -5.06
CA PHE A 16 15.16 -0.22 -4.19
C PHE A 16 16.16 0.51 -3.33
N GLU A 17 16.93 1.43 -3.92
CA GLU A 17 17.92 2.21 -3.21
C GLU A 17 17.29 3.10 -2.12
N SER A 18 16.23 3.83 -2.48
CA SER A 18 15.53 4.71 -1.54
C SER A 18 14.85 3.93 -0.40
N ALA A 19 14.31 2.74 -0.67
CA ALA A 19 13.73 1.88 0.36
C ALA A 19 14.75 1.51 1.45
N VAL A 20 15.99 1.18 1.07
CA VAL A 20 17.06 0.84 2.02
C VAL A 20 17.41 2.05 2.88
N PHE A 21 17.67 3.20 2.27
CA PHE A 21 18.06 4.39 3.03
C PHE A 21 16.96 4.86 3.97
N THR A 22 15.71 4.92 3.51
CA THR A 22 14.59 5.30 4.38
C THR A 22 14.38 4.30 5.52
N ALA A 23 14.46 2.99 5.26
CA ALA A 23 14.34 1.99 6.31
C ALA A 23 15.44 2.11 7.37
N LEU A 24 16.69 2.37 6.96
CA LEU A 24 17.80 2.62 7.88
C LEU A 24 17.58 3.90 8.70
N THR A 25 17.07 4.98 8.09
CA THR A 25 16.74 6.23 8.80
C THR A 25 15.63 6.00 9.83
N ILE A 26 14.56 5.29 9.47
CA ILE A 26 13.48 4.94 10.41
C ILE A 26 14.03 4.05 11.53
N GLY A 27 14.84 3.04 11.20
CA GLY A 27 15.48 2.17 12.18
C GLY A 27 16.37 2.92 13.15
N ALA A 28 17.17 3.87 12.66
CA ALA A 28 17.99 4.74 13.49
C ALA A 28 17.14 5.65 14.41
N ALA A 29 16.01 6.15 13.92
CA ALA A 29 15.08 6.95 14.74
C ALA A 29 14.43 6.10 15.85
N VAL A 30 13.96 4.89 15.52
CA VAL A 30 13.40 3.94 16.50
C VAL A 30 14.45 3.57 17.54
N TYR A 31 15.65 3.18 17.11
CA TYR A 31 16.72 2.77 18.01
C TYR A 31 17.24 3.94 18.86
N GLY A 32 17.37 5.13 18.27
CA GLY A 32 17.72 6.35 19.00
C GLY A 32 16.69 6.69 20.08
N ALA A 33 15.40 6.65 19.76
CA ALA A 33 14.33 6.87 20.73
C ALA A 33 14.35 5.79 21.84
N TYR A 34 14.61 4.54 21.49
CA TYR A 34 14.77 3.44 22.44
C TYR A 34 15.94 3.69 23.41
N LEU A 35 17.11 4.06 22.90
CA LEU A 35 18.30 4.34 23.73
C LEU A 35 18.09 5.52 24.69
N LEU A 36 17.36 6.55 24.26
CA LEU A 36 17.05 7.72 25.09
C LEU A 36 16.01 7.43 26.18
N GLY A 37 15.12 6.45 25.95
CA GLY A 37 13.96 6.22 26.80
C GLY A 37 14.22 5.39 28.06
N GLY A 38 15.35 4.70 28.19
CA GLY A 38 15.70 3.93 29.39
C GLY A 38 14.58 2.96 29.81
N ALA A 39 14.08 3.08 31.04
CA ALA A 39 13.00 2.23 31.58
C ALA A 39 11.66 2.38 30.85
N VAL A 40 11.46 3.45 30.07
CA VAL A 40 10.24 3.73 29.29
C VAL A 40 10.53 3.74 27.78
N ALA A 41 11.52 2.95 27.33
CA ALA A 41 11.99 2.96 25.95
C ALA A 41 10.89 2.75 24.88
N LEU A 42 9.95 1.82 25.09
CA LEU A 42 8.84 1.61 24.15
C LEU A 42 7.86 2.79 24.12
N PHE A 43 7.65 3.43 25.26
CA PHE A 43 6.87 4.67 25.35
C PHE A 43 7.59 5.84 24.67
N ALA A 44 8.91 5.93 24.77
CA ALA A 44 9.71 6.93 24.05
C ALA A 44 9.61 6.75 22.52
N VAL A 45 9.60 5.50 22.01
CA VAL A 45 9.35 5.21 20.59
C VAL A 45 7.94 5.65 20.17
N ALA A 46 6.92 5.39 21.00
CA ALA A 46 5.56 5.85 20.76
C ALA A 46 5.45 7.38 20.73
N LEU A 47 6.13 8.07 21.65
CA LEU A 47 6.21 9.53 21.70
C LEU A 47 6.97 10.10 20.52
N ALA A 48 8.03 9.46 20.03
CA ALA A 48 8.72 9.87 18.80
C ALA A 48 7.78 9.82 17.59
N GLY A 49 6.95 8.77 17.49
CA GLY A 49 5.90 8.66 16.47
C GLY A 49 4.85 9.77 16.59
N THR A 50 4.43 10.09 17.82
CA THR A 50 3.49 11.20 18.10
C THR A 50 4.13 12.55 17.78
N GLY A 51 5.41 12.72 18.07
CA GLY A 51 6.21 13.92 17.79
C GLY A 51 6.21 14.26 16.30
N LEU A 52 6.39 13.24 15.44
CA LEU A 52 6.34 13.38 13.98
C LEU A 52 4.96 13.87 13.48
N LEU A 53 3.89 13.64 14.26
CA LEU A 53 2.53 14.08 13.95
C LEU A 53 2.09 15.36 14.70
N THR A 54 2.96 16.00 15.49
CA THR A 54 2.61 17.29 16.14
C THR A 54 2.33 18.40 15.12
N THR A 55 2.92 18.29 13.93
CA THR A 55 2.71 19.18 12.79
C THR A 55 1.72 18.60 11.77
N VAL A 56 0.88 17.63 12.16
CA VAL A 56 -0.06 16.95 11.24
C VAL A 56 -0.96 17.91 10.47
N GLY A 57 -1.36 19.04 11.06
CA GLY A 57 -2.13 20.07 10.36
C GLY A 57 -1.41 20.63 9.12
N VAL A 58 -0.09 20.83 9.22
CA VAL A 58 0.75 21.27 8.09
C VAL A 58 0.96 20.13 7.09
N ILE A 59 1.24 18.92 7.58
CA ILE A 59 1.45 17.73 6.74
C ILE A 59 0.21 17.46 5.86
N VAL A 60 -0.99 17.47 6.46
CA VAL A 60 -2.25 17.22 5.74
C VAL A 60 -2.56 18.37 4.77
N ALA A 61 -2.27 19.63 5.14
CA ALA A 61 -2.43 20.75 4.23
C ALA A 61 -1.52 20.63 3.00
N MET A 62 -0.25 20.24 3.19
CA MET A 62 0.70 20.01 2.10
C MET A 62 0.30 18.83 1.21
N ASP A 63 -0.27 17.77 1.79
CA ASP A 63 -0.76 16.61 1.04
C ASP A 63 -2.00 16.96 0.21
N THR A 64 -2.94 17.71 0.82
CA THR A 64 -4.17 18.16 0.17
C THR A 64 -3.92 19.21 -0.91
N PHE A 65 -2.85 20.01 -0.77
CA PHE A 65 -2.48 21.02 -1.75
C PHE A 65 -2.27 20.42 -3.16
N GLY A 66 -1.61 19.26 -3.26
CA GLY A 66 -1.33 18.62 -4.55
C GLY A 66 -2.59 18.28 -5.38
N PRO A 67 -3.55 17.49 -4.85
CA PRO A 67 -4.80 17.21 -5.55
C PRO A 67 -5.63 18.46 -5.86
N VAL A 68 -5.51 19.53 -5.08
CA VAL A 68 -6.21 20.79 -5.37
C VAL A 68 -5.57 21.50 -6.57
N SER A 69 -4.24 21.58 -6.65
CA SER A 69 -3.55 22.19 -7.79
C SER A 69 -3.72 21.38 -9.07
N ASP A 70 -3.66 20.04 -9.00
CA ASP A 70 -3.93 19.13 -10.12
C ASP A 70 -5.35 19.33 -10.69
N ASN A 71 -6.38 19.38 -9.83
CA ASN A 71 -7.74 19.66 -10.28
C ASN A 71 -7.90 21.07 -10.90
N ALA A 72 -7.21 22.08 -10.35
CA ALA A 72 -7.24 23.42 -10.91
C ALA A 72 -6.63 23.46 -12.32
N GLN A 73 -5.51 22.75 -12.54
CA GLN A 73 -4.89 22.60 -13.85
C GLN A 73 -5.82 21.86 -14.83
N GLY A 74 -6.43 20.75 -14.40
CA GLY A 74 -7.39 20.01 -15.23
C GLY A 74 -8.62 20.84 -15.63
N ILE A 75 -9.16 21.66 -14.72
CA ILE A 75 -10.27 22.58 -15.03
C ILE A 75 -9.83 23.65 -16.04
N ALA A 76 -8.63 24.20 -15.90
CA ALA A 76 -8.08 25.16 -16.85
C ALA A 76 -7.93 24.56 -18.26
N GLU A 77 -7.43 23.32 -18.36
CA GLU A 77 -7.30 22.61 -19.64
C GLU A 77 -8.67 22.29 -20.26
N MET A 78 -9.62 21.78 -19.46
CA MET A 78 -10.96 21.42 -19.94
C MET A 78 -11.84 22.62 -20.31
N SER A 79 -11.65 23.77 -19.67
CA SER A 79 -12.39 25.00 -19.99
C SER A 79 -11.89 25.66 -21.27
N GLY A 80 -10.61 25.50 -21.60
CA GLY A 80 -9.97 26.20 -22.70
C GLY A 80 -9.78 27.70 -22.48
N ASP A 81 -10.02 28.18 -21.24
CA ASP A 81 -9.94 29.59 -20.85
C ASP A 81 -8.49 30.08 -20.72
N LEU A 82 -7.55 29.17 -20.46
CA LEU A 82 -6.12 29.45 -20.29
C LEU A 82 -5.32 28.63 -21.31
N LYS A 83 -5.18 29.14 -22.54
CA LYS A 83 -4.43 28.45 -23.60
C LYS A 83 -2.93 28.72 -23.55
N GLU A 84 -2.55 29.97 -23.24
CA GLU A 84 -1.16 30.41 -23.12
C GLU A 84 -1.07 31.56 -22.10
N GLY A 85 0.11 31.77 -21.49
CA GLY A 85 0.39 32.88 -20.59
C GLY A 85 0.70 32.48 -19.15
N GLU A 86 0.85 33.50 -18.30
CA GLU A 86 1.32 33.38 -16.91
C GLU A 86 0.45 32.42 -16.07
N GLY A 87 -0.87 32.39 -16.29
CA GLY A 87 -1.78 31.51 -15.55
C GLY A 87 -1.52 30.01 -15.78
N VAL A 88 -1.16 29.60 -17.00
CA VAL A 88 -0.82 28.20 -17.31
C VAL A 88 0.52 27.82 -16.67
N GLN A 89 1.49 28.74 -16.66
CA GLN A 89 2.78 28.54 -16.00
C GLN A 89 2.61 28.39 -14.49
N ILE A 90 1.85 29.28 -13.85
CA ILE A 90 1.55 29.20 -12.42
C ILE A 90 0.89 27.87 -12.07
N LEU A 91 -0.14 27.43 -12.81
CA LEU A 91 -0.80 26.16 -12.55
C LEU A 91 0.16 24.96 -12.68
N THR A 92 1.06 25.00 -13.66
CA THR A 92 2.08 23.96 -13.87
C THR A 92 3.09 23.93 -12.72
N GLU A 93 3.54 25.09 -12.25
CA GLU A 93 4.44 25.20 -11.09
C GLU A 93 3.77 24.70 -9.81
N LEU A 94 2.48 25.01 -9.60
CA LEU A 94 1.71 24.56 -8.44
C LEU A 94 1.50 23.04 -8.44
N ASP A 95 1.26 22.41 -9.59
CA ASP A 95 1.21 20.94 -9.72
C ASP A 95 2.56 20.30 -9.40
N ALA A 96 3.66 20.85 -9.94
CA ALA A 96 5.01 20.35 -9.67
C ALA A 96 5.38 20.40 -8.17
N VAL A 97 5.04 21.51 -7.49
CA VAL A 97 5.19 21.62 -6.03
C VAL A 97 4.31 20.60 -5.33
N GLY A 98 3.05 20.45 -5.76
CA GLY A 98 2.09 19.48 -5.22
C GLY A 98 2.57 18.03 -5.28
N ASN A 99 3.21 17.62 -6.38
CA ASN A 99 3.77 16.28 -6.54
C ASN A 99 4.94 16.05 -5.57
N THR A 100 5.77 17.06 -5.36
CA THR A 100 6.88 16.99 -4.39
C THR A 100 6.35 16.91 -2.95
N THR A 101 5.35 17.72 -2.59
CA THR A 101 4.76 17.67 -1.25
C THR A 101 4.07 16.35 -0.98
N LYS A 102 3.31 15.81 -1.95
CA LYS A 102 2.67 14.49 -1.90
C LYS A 102 3.67 13.36 -1.68
N ALA A 103 4.86 13.42 -2.28
CA ALA A 103 5.91 12.43 -2.04
C ALA A 103 6.45 12.50 -0.60
N ILE A 104 6.71 13.71 -0.09
CA ILE A 104 7.19 13.92 1.29
C ILE A 104 6.16 13.42 2.31
N THR A 105 4.89 13.77 2.13
CA THR A 105 3.80 13.40 3.05
C THR A 105 3.56 11.89 3.05
N LYS A 106 3.68 11.21 1.89
CA LYS A 106 3.71 9.74 1.81
C LYS A 106 4.85 9.13 2.64
N GLY A 107 6.06 9.67 2.55
CA GLY A 107 7.21 9.23 3.34
C GLY A 107 7.01 9.39 4.87
N ILE A 108 6.43 10.52 5.28
CA ILE A 108 6.05 10.76 6.69
C ILE A 108 4.97 9.77 7.13
N ALA A 109 3.94 9.54 6.30
CA ALA A 109 2.88 8.61 6.61
C ALA A 109 3.39 7.17 6.79
N ILE A 110 4.36 6.74 5.98
CA ILE A 110 5.03 5.44 6.12
C ILE A 110 5.84 5.40 7.41
N SER A 111 6.68 6.42 7.66
CA SER A 111 7.54 6.47 8.86
C SER A 111 6.72 6.42 10.15
N THR A 112 5.67 7.24 10.25
CA THR A 112 4.76 7.24 11.42
C THR A 112 4.08 5.89 11.63
N ALA A 113 3.73 5.18 10.55
CA ALA A 113 3.16 3.85 10.64
C ALA A 113 4.11 2.86 11.30
N VAL A 114 5.39 2.89 10.94
CA VAL A 114 6.41 1.99 11.48
C VAL A 114 6.70 2.29 12.96
N LEU A 115 6.83 3.57 13.33
CA LEU A 115 6.99 3.95 14.74
C LEU A 115 5.77 3.53 15.58
N ALA A 116 4.56 3.80 15.08
CA ALA A 116 3.32 3.39 15.76
C ALA A 116 3.20 1.85 15.85
N ALA A 117 3.56 1.13 14.80
CA ALA A 117 3.57 -0.33 14.79
C ALA A 117 4.55 -0.91 15.81
N THR A 118 5.73 -0.31 15.95
CA THR A 118 6.73 -0.71 16.96
C THR A 118 6.20 -0.49 18.38
N ALA A 119 5.50 0.61 18.63
CA ALA A 119 4.86 0.87 19.92
C ALA A 119 3.71 -0.13 20.22
N LEU A 120 2.85 -0.39 19.23
CA LEU A 120 1.76 -1.36 19.34
C LEU A 120 2.27 -2.78 19.59
N PHE A 121 3.47 -3.11 19.11
CA PHE A 121 4.13 -4.39 19.41
C PHE A 121 4.43 -4.54 20.90
N GLY A 122 4.84 -3.46 21.56
CA GLY A 122 4.99 -3.43 23.02
C GLY A 122 3.66 -3.68 23.75
N SER A 123 2.59 -3.01 23.31
CA SER A 123 1.24 -3.23 23.87
C SER A 123 0.72 -4.65 23.63
N TYR A 124 1.08 -5.28 22.51
CA TYR A 124 0.73 -6.66 22.21
C TYR A 124 1.42 -7.64 23.19
N ALA A 125 2.71 -7.45 23.46
CA ALA A 125 3.43 -8.25 24.45
C ALA A 125 2.79 -8.11 25.85
N GLU A 126 2.53 -6.87 26.28
CA GLU A 126 1.88 -6.61 27.57
C GLU A 126 0.47 -7.21 27.66
N ALA A 127 -0.30 -7.19 26.57
CA ALA A 127 -1.63 -7.80 26.53
C ALA A 127 -1.56 -9.33 26.68
N ILE A 128 -0.53 -9.98 26.13
CA ILE A 128 -0.30 -11.40 26.32
C ILE A 128 0.08 -11.70 27.76
N ASP A 129 1.03 -10.95 28.34
CA ASP A 129 1.49 -11.17 29.72
C ASP A 129 0.31 -11.08 30.70
N ARG A 130 -0.50 -10.03 30.59
CA ARG A 130 -1.72 -9.87 31.40
C ARG A 130 -2.72 -11.02 31.22
N ALA A 131 -2.87 -11.53 29.99
CA ALA A 131 -3.77 -12.64 29.70
C ALA A 131 -3.24 -13.98 30.26
N LEU A 132 -1.91 -14.18 30.23
CA LEU A 132 -1.26 -15.36 30.83
C LEU A 132 -1.39 -15.35 32.35
N ASP A 133 -1.14 -14.20 32.98
CA ASP A 133 -1.35 -13.98 34.42
C ASP A 133 -2.79 -14.28 34.83
N ALA A 134 -3.76 -13.77 34.07
CA ALA A 134 -5.18 -14.02 34.32
C ALA A 134 -5.57 -15.51 34.13
N ALA A 135 -4.90 -16.22 33.25
CA ALA A 135 -5.10 -17.66 33.02
C ALA A 135 -4.42 -18.54 34.09
N GLY A 136 -3.69 -17.95 35.05
CA GLY A 136 -2.96 -18.68 36.09
C GLY A 136 -1.74 -19.46 35.56
N ALA A 137 -1.29 -19.13 34.35
CA ALA A 137 -0.09 -19.72 33.76
C ALA A 137 1.11 -18.84 34.11
N ALA A 138 2.00 -19.32 34.97
CA ALA A 138 3.29 -18.66 35.14
C ALA A 138 4.08 -18.81 33.83
N VAL A 139 4.56 -17.68 33.29
CA VAL A 139 5.62 -17.70 32.27
C VAL A 139 6.78 -18.46 32.90
N THR A 140 7.03 -19.69 32.46
CA THR A 140 8.19 -20.44 32.95
C THR A 140 9.44 -19.66 32.57
N ASP A 141 10.27 -19.35 33.56
CA ASP A 141 11.59 -18.68 33.53
C ASP A 141 12.60 -19.23 32.48
N SER A 142 12.20 -20.22 31.69
CA SER A 142 12.98 -20.89 30.64
C SER A 142 12.85 -20.24 29.26
N ASP A 143 11.93 -19.29 29.05
CA ASP A 143 11.83 -18.53 27.79
C ASP A 143 12.83 -17.37 27.77
N THR A 144 14.11 -17.71 27.52
CA THR A 144 15.08 -16.70 27.12
C THR A 144 14.57 -15.96 25.87
N PHE A 145 14.82 -14.65 25.75
CA PHE A 145 14.50 -13.88 24.54
C PHE A 145 15.01 -14.56 23.24
N LEU A 146 16.13 -15.29 23.34
CA LEU A 146 16.70 -16.10 22.26
C LEU A 146 15.85 -17.32 21.90
N SER A 147 15.28 -18.05 22.87
CA SER A 147 14.37 -19.17 22.58
C SER A 147 13.07 -18.71 21.93
N THR A 148 12.59 -17.52 22.27
CA THR A 148 11.42 -16.90 21.63
C THR A 148 11.70 -16.56 20.17
N ILE A 149 12.83 -15.91 19.84
CA ILE A 149 13.15 -15.52 18.45
C ILE A 149 13.49 -16.74 17.58
N MET A 150 14.24 -17.69 18.11
CA MET A 150 14.71 -18.86 17.35
C MET A 150 13.63 -19.95 17.23
N SER A 151 12.49 -19.78 17.88
CA SER A 151 11.40 -20.75 17.81
C SER A 151 10.88 -20.87 16.36
N PRO A 152 10.76 -22.10 15.83
CA PRO A 152 10.35 -22.31 14.44
C PRO A 152 9.01 -21.66 14.08
N ASN A 153 8.06 -21.62 15.02
CA ASN A 153 6.76 -20.98 14.84
C ASN A 153 6.88 -19.46 14.69
N VAL A 154 7.78 -18.79 15.43
CA VAL A 154 8.05 -17.34 15.27
C VAL A 154 8.66 -17.07 13.90
N LEU A 155 9.66 -17.87 13.48
CA LEU A 155 10.28 -17.73 12.15
C LEU A 155 9.29 -17.95 11.00
N VAL A 156 8.41 -18.95 11.12
CA VAL A 156 7.30 -19.15 10.17
C VAL A 156 6.37 -17.93 10.18
N GLY A 157 6.06 -17.40 11.35
CA GLY A 157 5.33 -16.13 11.50
C GLY A 157 5.95 -15.01 10.67
N VAL A 158 7.24 -14.75 10.86
CA VAL A 158 8.00 -13.71 10.12
C VAL A 158 7.86 -13.88 8.61
N LEU A 159 8.05 -15.12 8.13
CA LEU A 159 7.92 -15.42 6.71
C LEU A 159 6.51 -15.14 6.19
N VAL A 160 5.48 -15.60 6.91
CA VAL A 160 4.08 -15.39 6.53
C VAL A 160 3.73 -13.90 6.53
N GLY A 161 4.22 -13.15 7.50
CA GLY A 161 4.05 -11.70 7.58
C GLY A 161 4.62 -10.98 6.36
N ALA A 162 5.85 -11.35 5.95
CA ALA A 162 6.45 -10.83 4.73
C ALA A 162 5.65 -11.24 3.48
N CYS A 163 5.19 -12.49 3.39
CA CYS A 163 4.38 -12.97 2.27
C CYS A 163 3.07 -12.18 2.11
N VAL A 164 2.39 -11.82 3.22
CA VAL A 164 1.13 -11.06 3.16
C VAL A 164 1.34 -9.68 2.56
N VAL A 165 2.45 -9.00 2.86
CA VAL A 165 2.78 -7.70 2.25
C VAL A 165 2.92 -7.83 0.73
N PHE A 166 3.69 -8.81 0.26
CA PHE A 166 3.89 -9.03 -1.19
C PHE A 166 2.58 -9.41 -1.88
N LEU A 167 1.79 -10.28 -1.26
CA LEU A 167 0.49 -10.69 -1.77
C LEU A 167 -0.48 -9.50 -1.86
N PHE A 168 -0.54 -8.67 -0.81
CA PHE A 168 -1.37 -7.47 -0.78
C PHE A 168 -0.98 -6.50 -1.90
N SER A 169 0.31 -6.19 -2.05
CA SER A 169 0.80 -5.31 -3.12
C SER A 169 0.42 -5.84 -4.49
N GLY A 170 0.62 -7.15 -4.73
CA GLY A 170 0.24 -7.78 -5.99
C GLY A 170 -1.27 -7.73 -6.25
N LEU A 171 -2.11 -7.93 -5.23
CA LEU A 171 -3.57 -7.82 -5.37
C LEU A 171 -3.99 -6.39 -5.71
N ALA A 172 -3.41 -5.39 -5.04
CA ALA A 172 -3.69 -3.98 -5.27
C ALA A 172 -3.28 -3.52 -6.68
N VAL A 173 -2.08 -3.88 -7.15
CA VAL A 173 -1.62 -3.55 -8.50
C VAL A 173 -2.49 -4.22 -9.57
N ASN A 174 -2.81 -5.50 -9.39
CA ASN A 174 -3.65 -6.23 -10.34
C ASN A 174 -5.08 -5.68 -10.40
N ALA A 175 -5.64 -5.21 -9.28
CA ALA A 175 -6.95 -4.57 -9.25
C ALA A 175 -6.98 -3.31 -10.12
N VAL A 176 -5.99 -2.43 -9.98
CA VAL A 176 -5.88 -1.22 -10.81
C VAL A 176 -5.67 -1.59 -12.28
N SER A 177 -4.82 -2.57 -12.58
CA SER A 177 -4.57 -3.01 -13.96
C SER A 177 -5.86 -3.48 -14.67
N ARG A 178 -6.73 -4.21 -13.98
CA ARG A 178 -8.04 -4.62 -14.54
C ARG A 178 -8.95 -3.42 -14.81
N ALA A 179 -9.12 -2.54 -13.83
CA ALA A 179 -9.97 -1.36 -13.96
C ALA A 179 -9.47 -0.41 -15.05
N ALA A 180 -8.15 -0.17 -15.10
CA ALA A 180 -7.51 0.64 -16.14
C ALA A 180 -7.71 0.03 -17.53
N GLY A 181 -7.59 -1.30 -17.67
CA GLY A 181 -7.89 -2.01 -18.91
C GLY A 181 -9.32 -1.76 -19.39
N ALA A 182 -10.30 -1.89 -18.50
CA ALA A 182 -11.71 -1.63 -18.81
C ALA A 182 -11.94 -0.17 -19.26
N VAL A 183 -11.32 0.80 -18.59
CA VAL A 183 -11.37 2.22 -18.98
C VAL A 183 -10.78 2.44 -20.37
N VAL A 184 -9.62 1.84 -20.68
CA VAL A 184 -8.98 1.96 -22.00
C VAL A 184 -9.88 1.41 -23.11
N TYR A 185 -10.51 0.25 -22.90
CA TYR A 185 -11.44 -0.30 -23.88
C TYR A 185 -12.67 0.58 -24.09
N GLU A 186 -13.23 1.14 -23.03
CA GLU A 186 -14.38 2.04 -23.12
C GLU A 186 -14.03 3.36 -23.83
N VAL A 187 -12.88 3.98 -23.50
CA VAL A 187 -12.42 5.19 -24.18
C VAL A 187 -12.18 4.93 -25.67
N ARG A 188 -11.54 3.80 -26.02
CA ARG A 188 -11.34 3.40 -27.43
C ARG A 188 -12.67 3.14 -28.14
N ARG A 189 -13.64 2.55 -27.47
CA ARG A 189 -15.00 2.33 -28.00
C ARG A 189 -15.65 3.68 -28.34
N GLN A 190 -15.64 4.62 -27.41
CA GLN A 190 -16.22 5.96 -27.62
C GLN A 190 -15.56 6.68 -28.80
N PHE A 191 -14.22 6.69 -28.88
CA PHE A 191 -13.50 7.30 -30.01
C PHE A 191 -13.82 6.65 -31.37
N ARG A 192 -14.08 5.35 -31.41
CA ARG A 192 -14.36 4.62 -32.65
C ARG A 192 -15.82 4.73 -33.08
N GLU A 193 -16.75 4.69 -32.14
CA GLU A 193 -18.18 4.50 -32.42
C GLU A 193 -18.99 5.80 -32.38
N ILE A 194 -18.53 6.82 -31.64
CA ILE A 194 -19.24 8.09 -31.49
C ILE A 194 -18.54 9.14 -32.36
N ALA A 195 -19.13 9.44 -33.52
CA ALA A 195 -18.64 10.47 -34.43
C ALA A 195 -18.64 11.85 -33.76
N GLY A 196 -17.64 12.68 -34.08
CA GLY A 196 -17.55 14.05 -33.57
C GLY A 196 -16.74 14.20 -32.28
N ILE A 197 -16.36 13.11 -31.59
CA ILE A 197 -15.54 13.21 -30.36
C ILE A 197 -14.12 13.68 -30.67
N MET A 198 -13.45 13.07 -31.65
CA MET A 198 -12.07 13.43 -32.01
C MET A 198 -12.00 14.81 -32.67
N GLU A 199 -13.09 15.25 -33.29
CA GLU A 199 -13.26 16.59 -33.85
C GLU A 199 -13.65 17.64 -32.79
N GLY A 200 -13.90 17.22 -31.54
CA GLY A 200 -14.29 18.12 -30.43
C GLY A 200 -15.71 18.69 -30.55
N THR A 201 -16.55 18.13 -31.42
CA THR A 201 -17.92 18.60 -31.68
C THR A 201 -18.98 17.87 -30.87
N THR A 202 -18.66 16.67 -30.38
CA THR A 202 -19.58 15.81 -29.61
C THR A 202 -19.02 15.55 -28.21
N ARG A 203 -19.88 15.66 -27.20
CA ARG A 203 -19.51 15.43 -25.80
C ARG A 203 -19.34 13.92 -25.51
N PRO A 204 -18.21 13.48 -24.93
CA PRO A 204 -18.01 12.09 -24.52
C PRO A 204 -18.97 11.64 -23.41
N GLU A 205 -19.16 10.32 -23.29
CA GLU A 205 -19.98 9.71 -22.25
C GLU A 205 -19.19 9.53 -20.94
N TYR A 206 -18.89 10.63 -20.25
CA TYR A 206 -18.09 10.61 -19.01
C TYR A 206 -18.65 9.68 -17.92
N GLY A 207 -19.99 9.61 -17.80
CA GLY A 207 -20.66 8.78 -16.79
C GLY A 207 -20.37 7.28 -16.93
N LYS A 208 -20.04 6.79 -18.14
CA LYS A 208 -19.66 5.40 -18.37
C LYS A 208 -18.32 5.08 -17.72
N VAL A 209 -17.33 5.95 -17.92
CA VAL A 209 -15.99 5.80 -17.30
C VAL A 209 -16.10 5.87 -15.78
N VAL A 210 -16.91 6.80 -15.25
CA VAL A 210 -17.16 6.93 -13.80
C VAL A 210 -17.82 5.68 -13.22
N ASP A 211 -18.82 5.08 -13.88
CA ASP A 211 -19.46 3.85 -13.40
C ASP A 211 -18.47 2.67 -13.35
N ILE A 212 -17.61 2.54 -14.36
CA ILE A 212 -16.58 1.49 -14.42
C ILE A 212 -15.65 1.60 -13.20
N VAL A 213 -15.00 2.76 -13.00
CA VAL A 213 -14.04 2.93 -11.90
C VAL A 213 -14.70 2.83 -10.52
N THR A 214 -15.94 3.29 -10.37
CA THR A 214 -16.70 3.21 -9.11
C THR A 214 -17.04 1.76 -8.76
N ARG A 215 -17.57 1.01 -9.73
CA ARG A 215 -17.98 -0.38 -9.52
C ARG A 215 -16.77 -1.27 -9.25
N ASP A 216 -15.69 -1.08 -9.99
CA ASP A 216 -14.51 -1.92 -9.89
C ASP A 216 -13.74 -1.63 -8.59
N SER A 217 -13.55 -0.36 -8.22
CA SER A 217 -12.88 -0.01 -6.95
C SER A 217 -13.57 -0.63 -5.73
N LEU A 218 -14.90 -0.53 -5.63
CA LEU A 218 -15.66 -1.14 -4.52
C LEU A 218 -15.50 -2.67 -4.46
N ARG A 219 -15.50 -3.33 -5.62
CA ARG A 219 -15.40 -4.79 -5.70
C ARG A 219 -13.99 -5.31 -5.44
N GLU A 220 -12.98 -4.56 -5.86
CA GLU A 220 -11.59 -4.96 -5.77
C GLU A 220 -11.00 -4.72 -4.38
N LEU A 221 -11.42 -3.65 -3.68
CA LEU A 221 -10.95 -3.33 -2.32
C LEU A 221 -11.38 -4.37 -1.27
N ALA A 222 -12.42 -5.15 -1.53
CA ALA A 222 -12.89 -6.18 -0.61
C ALA A 222 -11.82 -7.26 -0.35
N THR A 223 -11.07 -7.67 -1.37
CA THR A 223 -10.11 -8.79 -1.24
C THR A 223 -8.90 -8.41 -0.37
N PRO A 224 -8.21 -7.28 -0.62
CA PRO A 224 -7.13 -6.82 0.25
C PRO A 224 -7.59 -6.52 1.69
N GLY A 225 -8.82 -6.00 1.85
CA GLY A 225 -9.40 -5.75 3.18
C GLY A 225 -9.65 -7.04 3.97
N LEU A 226 -10.22 -8.06 3.34
CA LEU A 226 -10.40 -9.39 3.97
C LEU A 226 -9.05 -10.02 4.32
N LEU A 227 -8.05 -9.90 3.45
CA LEU A 227 -6.70 -10.38 3.74
C LEU A 227 -6.13 -9.71 5.00
N ALA A 228 -6.23 -8.38 5.11
CA ALA A 228 -5.71 -7.61 6.24
C ALA A 228 -6.33 -8.02 7.59
N VAL A 229 -7.63 -8.33 7.61
CA VAL A 229 -8.36 -8.68 8.84
C VAL A 229 -8.18 -10.16 9.20
N PHE A 230 -8.32 -11.07 8.24
CA PHE A 230 -8.34 -12.50 8.53
C PHE A 230 -6.96 -13.14 8.63
N ALA A 231 -5.90 -12.56 8.04
CA ALA A 231 -4.55 -13.10 8.13
C ALA A 231 -4.00 -13.16 9.58
N PRO A 232 -4.05 -12.09 10.40
CA PRO A 232 -3.64 -12.19 11.80
C PRO A 232 -4.50 -13.16 12.61
N ILE A 233 -5.79 -13.29 12.31
CA ILE A 233 -6.68 -14.29 12.94
C ILE A 233 -6.22 -15.72 12.60
N ALA A 234 -5.96 -16.00 11.32
CA ALA A 234 -5.49 -17.30 10.87
C ALA A 234 -4.18 -17.70 11.55
N VAL A 235 -3.19 -16.80 11.58
CA VAL A 235 -1.88 -17.03 12.18
C VAL A 235 -1.97 -17.16 13.70
N GLY A 236 -2.69 -16.24 14.37
CA GLY A 236 -2.79 -16.21 15.82
C GLY A 236 -3.48 -17.45 16.39
N PHE A 237 -4.66 -17.79 15.90
CA PHE A 237 -5.36 -18.98 16.38
C PHE A 237 -4.66 -20.27 15.94
N GLY A 238 -4.10 -20.32 14.73
CA GLY A 238 -3.46 -21.52 14.18
C GLY A 238 -2.10 -21.85 14.80
N LEU A 239 -1.22 -20.84 14.89
CA LEU A 239 0.20 -21.02 15.25
C LEU A 239 0.55 -20.42 16.63
N GLY A 240 -0.34 -19.64 17.23
CA GLY A 240 -0.20 -19.07 18.57
C GLY A 240 0.36 -17.66 18.58
N THR A 241 0.49 -17.11 19.80
CA THR A 241 0.88 -15.73 20.07
C THR A 241 2.30 -15.40 19.61
N GLY A 242 3.25 -16.33 19.76
CA GLY A 242 4.63 -16.16 19.27
C GLY A 242 4.67 -16.01 17.74
N ALA A 243 4.03 -16.93 17.01
CA ALA A 243 3.97 -16.85 15.55
C ALA A 243 3.27 -15.57 15.06
N LEU A 244 2.23 -15.12 15.76
CA LEU A 244 1.56 -13.85 15.47
C LEU A 244 2.50 -12.65 15.71
N ALA A 245 3.33 -12.68 16.75
CA ALA A 245 4.38 -11.69 16.98
C ALA A 245 5.38 -11.67 15.82
N GLY A 246 5.87 -12.84 15.40
CA GLY A 246 6.74 -12.99 14.23
C GLY A 246 6.08 -12.42 12.96
N TYR A 247 4.79 -12.73 12.74
CA TYR A 247 4.00 -12.23 11.63
C TYR A 247 3.92 -10.71 11.58
N LEU A 248 3.64 -10.05 12.71
CA LEU A 248 3.65 -8.58 12.76
C LEU A 248 5.04 -8.02 12.47
N GLY A 249 6.10 -8.61 13.04
CA GLY A 249 7.48 -8.19 12.79
C GLY A 249 7.88 -8.30 11.31
N GLY A 250 7.57 -9.44 10.68
CA GLY A 250 7.81 -9.67 9.25
C GLY A 250 7.00 -8.73 8.36
N ALA A 251 5.74 -8.48 8.70
CA ALA A 251 4.89 -7.55 7.96
C ALA A 251 5.37 -6.09 8.08
N ILE A 252 5.86 -5.67 9.25
CA ILE A 252 6.44 -4.33 9.43
C ILE A 252 7.73 -4.19 8.62
N ALA A 253 8.64 -5.16 8.72
CA ALA A 253 9.93 -5.11 8.03
C ALA A 253 9.76 -5.10 6.49
N ALA A 254 9.00 -6.06 5.96
CA ALA A 254 8.73 -6.13 4.52
C ALA A 254 7.85 -4.96 4.06
N GLY A 255 6.85 -4.57 4.86
CA GLY A 255 5.92 -3.48 4.55
C GLY A 255 6.60 -2.13 4.45
N THR A 256 7.56 -1.85 5.34
CA THR A 256 8.34 -0.60 5.29
C THR A 256 9.10 -0.49 3.96
N LEU A 257 9.86 -1.54 3.61
CA LEU A 257 10.63 -1.56 2.37
C LEU A 257 9.73 -1.49 1.13
N MET A 258 8.66 -2.27 1.11
CA MET A 258 7.73 -2.33 -0.02
C MET A 258 6.96 -1.01 -0.20
N ALA A 259 6.50 -0.37 0.88
CA ALA A 259 5.78 0.89 0.80
C ALA A 259 6.64 2.01 0.22
N VAL A 260 7.89 2.14 0.70
CA VAL A 260 8.84 3.14 0.19
C VAL A 260 9.23 2.84 -1.25
N PHE A 261 9.53 1.58 -1.57
CA PHE A 261 9.86 1.13 -2.93
C PHE A 261 8.76 1.55 -3.92
N LEU A 262 7.51 1.20 -3.65
CA LEU A 262 6.39 1.49 -4.54
C LEU A 262 6.13 3.01 -4.67
N ALA A 263 6.14 3.73 -3.54
CA ALA A 263 5.89 5.17 -3.53
C ALA A 263 6.97 5.94 -4.33
N ASN A 264 8.23 5.61 -4.10
CA ASN A 264 9.35 6.34 -4.71
C ASN A 264 9.61 5.93 -6.16
N SER A 265 9.44 4.65 -6.53
CA SER A 265 9.50 4.25 -7.93
C SER A 265 8.44 4.97 -8.76
N GLY A 266 7.18 4.99 -8.28
CA GLY A 266 6.11 5.69 -8.99
C GLY A 266 6.32 7.20 -9.03
N GLY A 267 6.75 7.83 -7.94
CA GLY A 267 7.07 9.26 -7.93
C GLY A 267 8.24 9.61 -8.85
N ALA A 268 9.26 8.76 -8.94
CA ALA A 268 10.39 8.96 -9.84
C ALA A 268 9.98 8.91 -11.31
N TRP A 269 9.10 7.96 -11.70
CA TRP A 269 8.58 7.91 -13.06
C TRP A 269 7.73 9.12 -13.44
N ASP A 270 6.88 9.59 -12.52
CA ASP A 270 6.06 10.79 -12.74
C ASP A 270 6.91 12.04 -12.93
N ASN A 271 7.88 12.24 -12.03
CA ASN A 271 8.80 13.37 -12.13
C ASN A 271 9.68 13.29 -13.38
N ALA A 272 10.08 12.08 -13.80
CA ALA A 272 10.79 11.90 -15.06
C ALA A 272 9.91 12.28 -16.27
N LYS A 273 8.61 11.95 -16.26
CA LYS A 273 7.66 12.39 -17.28
C LYS A 273 7.57 13.91 -17.32
N LYS A 274 7.36 14.57 -16.18
CA LYS A 274 7.28 16.04 -16.06
C LYS A 274 8.56 16.72 -16.58
N LEU A 275 9.75 16.19 -16.24
CA LEU A 275 11.03 16.71 -16.74
C LEU A 275 11.10 16.70 -18.29
N VAL A 276 10.56 15.66 -18.93
CA VAL A 276 10.48 15.60 -20.40
C VAL A 276 9.41 16.56 -20.93
N GLU A 277 8.26 16.69 -20.26
CA GLU A 277 7.20 17.65 -20.62
C GLU A 277 7.70 19.10 -20.61
N ASP A 278 8.62 19.43 -19.69
CA ASP A 278 9.28 20.74 -19.58
C ASP A 278 10.33 21.00 -20.68
N GLY A 279 10.58 20.03 -21.57
CA GLY A 279 11.42 20.20 -22.76
C GLY A 279 12.86 19.73 -22.62
N HIS A 280 13.30 19.24 -21.45
CA HIS A 280 14.70 18.86 -21.20
C HIS A 280 15.18 17.64 -22.03
N HIS A 281 14.26 16.83 -22.57
CA HIS A 281 14.58 15.67 -23.42
C HIS A 281 13.63 15.54 -24.61
N GLY A 282 13.40 16.64 -25.33
CA GLY A 282 12.63 16.64 -26.59
C GLY A 282 11.15 17.01 -26.46
N GLY A 283 10.64 17.22 -25.25
CA GLY A 283 9.29 17.78 -25.04
C GLY A 283 8.15 16.80 -25.27
N LYS A 284 6.92 17.31 -25.10
CA LYS A 284 5.67 16.56 -25.35
C LYS A 284 5.62 16.04 -26.79
N GLY A 285 5.18 14.80 -26.94
CA GLY A 285 5.06 14.12 -28.23
C GLY A 285 6.34 13.47 -28.77
N SER A 286 7.48 13.65 -28.10
CA SER A 286 8.72 12.94 -28.43
C SER A 286 8.68 11.45 -28.05
N GLU A 287 9.61 10.66 -28.60
CA GLU A 287 9.76 9.24 -28.19
C GLU A 287 10.16 9.11 -26.71
N ALA A 288 10.95 10.06 -26.19
CA ALA A 288 11.29 10.11 -24.78
C ALA A 288 10.04 10.35 -23.91
N HIS A 289 9.14 11.23 -24.34
CA HIS A 289 7.86 11.48 -23.67
C HIS A 289 6.96 10.25 -23.68
N ALA A 290 6.83 9.56 -24.83
CA ALA A 290 6.08 8.32 -24.89
C ALA A 290 6.64 7.24 -23.94
N ALA A 291 7.96 7.14 -23.82
CA ALA A 291 8.61 6.21 -22.90
C ALA A 291 8.37 6.55 -21.42
N THR A 292 8.41 7.83 -21.05
CA THR A 292 8.16 8.26 -19.65
C THR A 292 6.69 8.18 -19.27
N VAL A 293 5.75 8.40 -20.21
CA VAL A 293 4.31 8.13 -19.99
C VAL A 293 4.07 6.64 -19.68
N ILE A 294 4.77 5.71 -20.35
CA ILE A 294 4.69 4.28 -20.01
C ILE A 294 5.24 4.04 -18.59
N GLY A 295 6.35 4.66 -18.21
CA GLY A 295 6.89 4.57 -16.85
C GLY A 295 5.89 5.07 -15.80
N ASP A 296 5.29 6.23 -16.02
CA ASP A 296 4.34 6.84 -15.10
C ASP A 296 3.07 6.00 -14.93
N THR A 297 2.52 5.47 -16.03
CA THR A 297 1.35 4.57 -15.98
C THR A 297 1.64 3.22 -15.29
N VAL A 298 2.89 2.75 -15.29
CA VAL A 298 3.33 1.64 -14.43
C VAL A 298 3.41 2.09 -12.97
N GLY A 299 3.82 3.34 -12.73
CA GLY A 299 3.97 3.96 -11.41
C GLY A 299 2.67 4.32 -10.69
N ASP A 300 1.59 4.63 -11.40
CA ASP A 300 0.30 5.01 -10.82
C ASP A 300 -0.24 3.97 -9.81
N PRO A 301 -0.37 2.68 -10.14
CA PRO A 301 -0.80 1.69 -9.15
C PRO A 301 0.19 1.53 -8.00
N PHE A 302 1.47 1.85 -8.21
CA PHE A 302 2.51 1.75 -7.17
C PHE A 302 2.38 2.91 -6.17
N LYS A 303 2.42 4.15 -6.65
CA LYS A 303 2.48 5.35 -5.80
C LYS A 303 1.14 5.76 -5.22
N ASP A 304 0.02 5.45 -5.88
CA ASP A 304 -1.30 5.97 -5.47
C ASP A 304 -2.26 4.89 -4.99
N THR A 305 -1.93 3.60 -5.14
CA THR A 305 -2.75 2.50 -4.61
C THR A 305 -1.97 1.60 -3.66
N ALA A 306 -1.04 0.79 -4.19
CA ALA A 306 -0.41 -0.27 -3.41
C ALA A 306 0.53 0.27 -2.31
N GLY A 307 1.42 1.20 -2.65
CA GLY A 307 2.41 1.77 -1.72
C GLY A 307 1.75 2.42 -0.49
N PRO A 308 0.89 3.43 -0.66
CA PRO A 308 0.19 4.07 0.44
C PRO A 308 -0.71 3.12 1.24
N ALA A 309 -1.33 2.12 0.60
CA ALA A 309 -2.24 1.19 1.26
C ALA A 309 -1.56 0.17 2.18
N ILE A 310 -0.22 0.01 2.08
CA ILE A 310 0.54 -0.82 3.03
C ILE A 310 0.53 -0.21 4.44
N ASN A 311 0.49 1.12 4.58
CA ASN A 311 0.39 1.78 5.89
C ASN A 311 -0.88 1.35 6.67
N PRO A 312 -2.11 1.54 6.13
CA PRO A 312 -3.31 1.08 6.82
C PRO A 312 -3.35 -0.45 6.96
N LEU A 313 -2.79 -1.23 6.01
CA LEU A 313 -2.65 -2.68 6.17
C LEU A 313 -1.91 -3.03 7.47
N ILE A 314 -0.73 -2.46 7.71
CA ILE A 314 0.06 -2.69 8.94
C ILE A 314 -0.74 -2.29 10.18
N LYS A 315 -1.41 -1.14 10.15
CA LYS A 315 -2.23 -0.66 11.28
C LYS A 315 -3.39 -1.59 11.60
N VAL A 316 -4.14 -2.04 10.59
CA VAL A 316 -5.25 -2.97 10.75
C VAL A 316 -4.77 -4.31 11.31
N MET A 317 -3.67 -4.85 10.77
CA MET A 317 -3.13 -6.12 11.25
C MET A 317 -2.69 -6.04 12.72
N ASN A 318 -2.02 -4.95 13.12
CA ASN A 318 -1.63 -4.74 14.51
C ASN A 318 -2.85 -4.62 15.43
N LEU A 319 -3.86 -3.83 15.03
CA LEU A 319 -5.07 -3.62 15.82
C LEU A 319 -5.85 -4.93 16.01
N VAL A 320 -6.05 -5.68 14.93
CA VAL A 320 -6.73 -6.99 14.99
C VAL A 320 -5.96 -7.95 15.88
N SER A 321 -4.64 -8.04 15.74
CA SER A 321 -3.79 -8.88 16.59
C SER A 321 -3.91 -8.54 18.06
N LEU A 322 -3.91 -7.25 18.42
CA LEU A 322 -4.10 -6.79 19.79
C LEU A 322 -5.48 -7.17 20.35
N LEU A 323 -6.53 -7.03 19.53
CA LEU A 323 -7.90 -7.37 19.91
C LEU A 323 -8.07 -8.87 20.20
N ILE A 324 -7.47 -9.72 19.37
CA ILE A 324 -7.63 -11.18 19.47
C ILE A 324 -6.63 -11.84 20.42
N ALA A 325 -5.56 -11.15 20.85
CA ALA A 325 -4.51 -11.73 21.68
C ALA A 325 -5.04 -12.38 22.97
N PRO A 326 -5.93 -11.74 23.76
CA PRO A 326 -6.48 -12.37 24.97
C PRO A 326 -7.28 -13.64 24.65
N ALA A 327 -8.03 -13.63 23.55
CA ALA A 327 -8.80 -14.80 23.12
C ALA A 327 -7.89 -15.96 22.69
N ILE A 328 -6.79 -15.68 21.98
CA ILE A 328 -5.80 -16.71 21.63
C ILE A 328 -5.24 -17.34 22.90
N VAL A 329 -4.88 -16.53 23.91
CA VAL A 329 -4.36 -17.03 25.19
C VAL A 329 -5.40 -17.90 25.89
N GLN A 330 -6.64 -17.43 26.03
CA GLN A 330 -7.74 -18.18 26.68
C GLN A 330 -7.95 -19.57 26.07
N TYR A 331 -7.91 -19.70 24.74
CA TYR A 331 -8.09 -20.99 24.07
C TYR A 331 -6.80 -21.81 23.94
N THR A 332 -5.66 -21.26 24.36
CA THR A 332 -4.34 -21.92 24.35
C THR A 332 -3.95 -22.45 25.72
N VAL A 333 -4.22 -21.68 26.77
CA VAL A 333 -3.88 -21.99 28.16
C VAL A 333 -5.09 -21.76 29.06
N GLY A 334 -5.18 -22.52 30.16
CA GLY A 334 -6.27 -22.42 31.13
C GLY A 334 -7.41 -23.44 30.93
N PRO A 335 -8.54 -23.29 31.65
CA PRO A 335 -9.61 -24.28 31.68
C PRO A 335 -10.44 -24.36 30.38
N ASP A 336 -10.48 -23.30 29.58
CA ASP A 336 -11.17 -23.24 28.28
C ASP A 336 -10.27 -23.64 27.10
N ALA A 337 -9.04 -24.12 27.37
CA ALA A 337 -8.07 -24.47 26.34
C ALA A 337 -8.63 -25.54 25.40
N SER A 338 -8.73 -25.21 24.12
CA SER A 338 -9.26 -26.11 23.10
C SER A 338 -8.55 -25.92 21.77
N LEU A 339 -7.69 -26.88 21.44
CA LEU A 339 -7.03 -26.93 20.14
C LEU A 339 -8.06 -27.00 18.99
N GLY A 340 -9.17 -27.71 19.19
CA GLY A 340 -10.23 -27.83 18.19
C GLY A 340 -10.88 -26.49 17.84
N VAL A 341 -11.18 -25.66 18.85
CA VAL A 341 -11.74 -24.31 18.64
C VAL A 341 -10.74 -23.42 17.91
N ARG A 342 -9.48 -23.42 18.35
CA ARG A 342 -8.40 -22.64 17.71
C ARG A 342 -8.20 -23.00 16.24
N LEU A 343 -8.08 -24.29 15.94
CA LEU A 343 -7.91 -24.75 14.57
C LEU A 343 -9.15 -24.46 13.73
N THR A 344 -10.36 -24.56 14.29
CA THR A 344 -11.59 -24.22 13.56
C THR A 344 -11.61 -22.74 13.17
N ILE A 345 -11.30 -21.83 14.10
CA ILE A 345 -11.23 -20.38 13.81
C ILE A 345 -10.16 -20.10 12.75
N SER A 346 -8.98 -20.69 12.89
CA SER A 346 -7.88 -20.53 11.93
C SER A 346 -8.26 -21.03 10.53
N LEU A 347 -8.83 -22.23 10.43
CA LEU A 347 -9.25 -22.82 9.16
C LEU A 347 -10.36 -22.02 8.48
N VAL A 348 -11.33 -21.48 9.24
CA VAL A 348 -12.36 -20.58 8.71
C VAL A 348 -11.73 -19.30 8.18
N ALA A 349 -10.80 -18.69 8.92
CA ALA A 349 -10.09 -17.49 8.46
C ALA A 349 -9.29 -17.75 7.18
N VAL A 350 -8.56 -18.88 7.11
CA VAL A 350 -7.85 -19.30 5.89
C VAL A 350 -8.83 -19.54 4.73
N ALA A 351 -9.96 -20.19 4.98
CA ALA A 351 -10.97 -20.44 3.96
C ALA A 351 -11.54 -19.13 3.39
N ILE A 352 -11.77 -18.12 4.23
CA ILE A 352 -12.21 -16.78 3.81
C ILE A 352 -11.15 -16.13 2.92
N ILE A 353 -9.87 -16.14 3.34
CA ILE A 353 -8.75 -15.57 2.57
C ILE A 353 -8.62 -16.26 1.21
N VAL A 354 -8.57 -17.60 1.21
CA VAL A 354 -8.42 -18.40 -0.01
C VAL A 354 -9.60 -18.15 -0.94
N THR A 355 -10.82 -18.13 -0.42
CA THR A 355 -12.02 -17.84 -1.22
C THR A 355 -11.94 -16.45 -1.82
N ALA A 356 -11.58 -15.42 -1.04
CA ALA A 356 -11.43 -14.06 -1.52
C ALA A 356 -10.38 -13.95 -2.64
N ILE A 357 -9.21 -14.59 -2.47
CA ILE A 357 -8.14 -14.60 -3.48
C ILE A 357 -8.56 -15.36 -4.74
N VAL A 358 -9.16 -16.55 -4.59
CA VAL A 358 -9.62 -17.36 -5.74
C VAL A 358 -10.69 -16.60 -6.50
N VAL A 359 -11.64 -15.98 -5.80
CA VAL A 359 -12.68 -15.15 -6.41
C VAL A 359 -12.05 -13.95 -7.13
N SER A 360 -11.09 -13.24 -6.53
CA SER A 360 -10.38 -12.14 -7.17
C SER A 360 -9.60 -12.59 -8.42
N LYS A 361 -8.87 -13.71 -8.36
CA LYS A 361 -8.09 -14.24 -9.49
C LYS A 361 -8.95 -14.80 -10.62
N ARG A 362 -10.08 -15.44 -10.30
CA ARG A 362 -11.01 -15.99 -11.31
C ARG A 362 -11.78 -14.92 -12.07
N ARG A 363 -11.87 -13.70 -11.52
CA ARG A 363 -12.40 -12.52 -12.22
C ARG A 363 -11.39 -11.99 -13.25
N GLY A 364 -10.77 -12.89 -14.01
CA GLY A 364 -9.64 -12.61 -14.89
C GLY A 364 -9.80 -11.30 -15.65
N THR A 365 -8.66 -10.62 -15.85
CA THR A 365 -8.49 -9.50 -16.78
C THR A 365 -9.46 -9.63 -17.94
N ALA A 366 -10.50 -8.81 -17.95
CA ALA A 366 -11.47 -8.69 -19.03
C ALA A 366 -10.81 -8.03 -20.26
N ILE A 367 -9.69 -8.63 -20.67
CA ILE A 367 -8.84 -8.34 -21.82
C ILE A 367 -8.97 -9.50 -22.82
N SER A 368 -9.71 -10.58 -22.48
CA SER A 368 -9.89 -11.73 -23.38
C SER A 368 -10.82 -11.45 -24.57
N ASP A 369 -11.64 -10.40 -24.57
CA ASP A 369 -12.38 -10.05 -25.79
C ASP A 369 -11.50 -9.19 -26.72
N THR A 370 -10.36 -9.77 -27.13
CA THR A 370 -9.65 -9.25 -28.30
C THR A 370 -10.45 -9.57 -29.57
N PRO A 371 -10.40 -8.70 -30.61
CA PRO A 371 -11.02 -8.98 -31.90
C PRO A 371 -10.58 -10.31 -32.54
N ALA A 372 -9.42 -10.84 -32.12
CA ALA A 372 -8.91 -12.14 -32.55
C ALA A 372 -9.75 -13.32 -32.02
N GLU A 373 -10.24 -13.24 -30.78
CA GLU A 373 -11.08 -14.31 -30.19
C GLU A 373 -12.53 -14.24 -30.68
N ALA A 374 -13.05 -13.05 -31.01
CA ALA A 374 -14.35 -12.89 -31.64
C ALA A 374 -14.42 -13.54 -33.03
N LYS A 375 -13.30 -13.53 -33.79
CA LYS A 375 -13.18 -14.24 -35.07
C LYS A 375 -13.05 -15.76 -34.95
N ALA A 376 -12.63 -16.27 -33.80
CA ALA A 376 -12.53 -17.71 -33.56
C ALA A 376 -13.86 -18.34 -33.10
N LYS A 377 -14.82 -17.51 -32.66
CA LYS A 377 -16.17 -17.92 -32.23
C LYS A 377 -17.27 -17.72 -33.28
N ALA A 378 -16.96 -17.11 -34.43
CA ALA A 378 -17.89 -16.88 -35.55
C ALA A 378 -17.60 -17.86 -36.70
#